data_AF-A0A328EEQ4-F1
#
_entry.id   AF-A0A328EEQ4-F1
#
_cell.length_a   1.000
_cell.length_b   1.000
_cell.length_c   1.000
_cell.angle_alpha   90.00
_cell.angle_beta   90.00
_cell.angle_gamma   90.00
#
_symmetry.space_group_name_H-M   'P 1'
#
loop_
_entity.id
_entity.type
_entity.pdbx_description
1 polymer ?
#
loop_
_entity_poly.entity_id
_entity_poly.type
_entity_poly.pdbx_seq_one_letter_code
_entity_poly.pdbx_strand_id
1 'polypeptide(L)'
;MLRDGKHPEYFLPEAVPGFCSLTCCMGVLNYFWSTSFNGQNTWQMMNLFKEGLYTGTEMLDLPEIACKLDQLGFNIDYYLSYSEELHRDSLENPTKYIYERTPSQYHKYIKTDEQGYYRDSGTSINRLGDIKFDQKIVDSQSIIAHYDVDIIQVIKENQREGCLFLIGLDRYTLHNEQPYEDLPGGHVILASKIEDDHIVIFDPGPPLLLYHRVPVERFMKAVDEMGTYYSFMKITDKHADLAPFFPVSSTP
;
A
#
# COMPACT_ATOMS: atom_id res chain seq x y z
N MET A 1 -1.80 29.22 -9.41
CA MET A 1 -0.47 28.58 -9.56
C MET A 1 -0.62 27.11 -9.18
N LEU A 2 -0.98 26.27 -10.15
CA LEU A 2 -0.84 24.81 -10.08
C LEU A 2 0.47 24.52 -10.81
N ARG A 3 1.51 24.13 -10.06
CA ARG A 3 2.89 23.99 -10.55
C ARG A 3 3.15 22.53 -10.89
N ASP A 4 3.44 22.28 -12.17
CA ASP A 4 4.27 21.21 -12.73
C ASP A 4 4.25 19.84 -12.03
N GLY A 5 3.24 19.04 -12.36
CA GLY A 5 3.14 17.64 -11.98
C GLY A 5 1.79 17.08 -12.41
N LYS A 6 1.60 16.90 -13.72
CA LYS A 6 0.47 16.18 -14.35
C LYS A 6 0.37 14.83 -13.62
N HIS A 7 -0.55 14.55 -12.70
CA HIS A 7 -1.97 14.35 -12.89
C HIS A 7 -2.71 14.32 -11.53
N PRO A 8 -2.91 15.45 -10.84
CA PRO A 8 -3.64 15.49 -9.56
C PRO A 8 -5.11 15.05 -9.70
N GLU A 9 -5.65 14.98 -10.92
CA GLU A 9 -7.02 14.55 -11.21
C GLU A 9 -7.30 13.07 -10.87
N TYR A 10 -6.29 12.20 -10.88
CA TYR A 10 -6.47 10.77 -10.63
C TYR A 10 -6.41 10.40 -9.15
N PHE A 11 -5.82 11.28 -8.34
CA PHE A 11 -5.54 10.98 -6.96
C PHE A 11 -6.38 11.85 -6.03
N LEU A 12 -7.44 11.24 -5.52
CA LEU A 12 -8.50 11.89 -4.74
C LEU A 12 -8.38 11.52 -3.27
N PRO A 13 -8.82 12.39 -2.35
CA PRO A 13 -8.61 12.16 -0.94
C PRO A 13 -9.43 11.01 -0.38
N GLU A 14 -8.97 10.50 0.75
CA GLU A 14 -9.73 9.57 1.58
C GLU A 14 -11.03 10.25 2.04
N ALA A 15 -12.16 9.60 1.75
CA ALA A 15 -13.46 10.09 2.14
C ALA A 15 -13.93 9.56 3.50
N VAL A 16 -13.38 8.43 3.94
CA VAL A 16 -13.72 7.77 5.21
C VAL A 16 -12.42 7.53 5.99
N PRO A 17 -12.22 8.15 7.16
CA PRO A 17 -11.00 7.96 7.95
C PRO A 17 -10.68 6.48 8.19
N GLY A 18 -9.46 6.07 7.89
CA GLY A 18 -8.96 4.70 8.04
C GLY A 18 -8.92 3.87 6.75
N PHE A 19 -9.50 4.37 5.65
CA PHE A 19 -9.54 3.78 4.30
C PHE A 19 -8.40 4.27 3.39
N CYS A 20 -7.28 4.72 3.96
CA CYS A 20 -6.09 5.14 3.21
C CYS A 20 -5.66 4.09 2.17
N SER A 21 -5.66 2.81 2.55
CA SER A 21 -5.27 1.70 1.67
C SER A 21 -6.22 1.52 0.48
N LEU A 22 -7.54 1.59 0.71
CA LEU A 22 -8.52 1.58 -0.39
C LEU A 22 -8.37 2.82 -1.29
N THR A 23 -8.13 3.98 -0.70
CA THR A 23 -7.98 5.22 -1.48
C THR A 23 -6.75 5.15 -2.37
N CYS A 24 -5.64 4.60 -1.88
CA CYS A 24 -4.48 4.27 -2.71
C CYS A 24 -4.83 3.27 -3.82
N CYS A 25 -5.61 2.23 -3.53
CA CYS A 25 -6.08 1.30 -4.56
C CYS A 25 -6.92 2.00 -5.65
N MET A 26 -7.86 2.87 -5.28
CA MET A 26 -8.62 3.69 -6.24
C MET A 26 -7.71 4.62 -7.03
N GLY A 27 -6.68 5.20 -6.39
CA GLY A 27 -5.65 6.01 -7.05
C GLY A 27 -4.87 5.24 -8.11
N VAL A 28 -4.51 3.98 -7.84
CA VAL A 28 -3.89 3.08 -8.83
C VAL A 28 -4.83 2.87 -10.02
N LEU A 29 -6.09 2.53 -9.78
CA LEU A 29 -7.06 2.31 -10.87
C LEU A 29 -7.27 3.58 -11.70
N ASN A 30 -7.43 4.73 -11.05
CA ASN A 30 -7.59 6.01 -11.73
C ASN A 30 -6.36 6.36 -12.58
N TYR A 31 -5.16 6.16 -12.05
CA TYR A 31 -3.91 6.45 -12.75
C TYR A 31 -3.73 5.57 -14.00
N PHE A 32 -3.96 4.26 -13.89
CA PHE A 32 -3.71 3.34 -14.99
C PHE A 32 -4.89 3.19 -15.96
N TRP A 33 -6.14 3.23 -15.49
CA TRP A 33 -7.32 3.01 -16.32
C TRP A 33 -8.05 4.30 -16.70
N SER A 34 -7.51 5.46 -16.33
CA SER A 34 -8.14 6.77 -16.58
C SER A 34 -9.56 6.86 -16.02
N THR A 35 -9.81 6.23 -14.87
CA THR A 35 -11.09 6.29 -14.14
C THR A 35 -11.13 7.49 -13.18
N SER A 36 -12.26 7.66 -12.47
CA SER A 36 -12.49 8.75 -11.50
C SER A 36 -13.12 8.28 -10.19
N PHE A 37 -12.73 7.07 -9.74
CA PHE A 37 -13.18 6.52 -8.47
C PHE A 37 -12.82 7.45 -7.31
N ASN A 38 -13.80 7.72 -6.45
CA ASN A 38 -13.70 8.67 -5.35
C ASN A 38 -14.51 8.18 -4.14
N GLY A 39 -14.70 9.05 -3.14
CA GLY A 39 -15.45 8.73 -1.92
C GLY A 39 -16.87 8.17 -2.13
N GLN A 40 -17.53 8.51 -3.22
CA GLN A 40 -18.85 7.95 -3.56
C GLN A 40 -18.78 6.46 -3.92
N ASN A 41 -17.59 5.95 -4.24
CA ASN A 41 -17.36 4.57 -4.64
C ASN A 41 -16.81 3.70 -3.50
N THR A 42 -16.52 4.25 -2.31
CA THR A 42 -15.84 3.54 -1.20
C THR A 42 -16.47 2.18 -0.89
N TRP A 43 -17.79 2.09 -0.79
CA TRP A 43 -18.47 0.84 -0.45
C TRP A 43 -18.36 -0.20 -1.58
N GLN A 44 -18.55 0.22 -2.83
CA GLN A 44 -18.46 -0.66 -4.00
C GLN A 44 -17.02 -1.14 -4.20
N MET A 45 -16.05 -0.26 -4.00
CA MET A 45 -14.63 -0.58 -4.15
C MET A 45 -14.15 -1.48 -3.00
N MET A 46 -14.60 -1.27 -1.75
CA MET A 46 -14.33 -2.25 -0.69
C MET A 46 -14.92 -3.61 -1.02
N ASN A 47 -16.17 -3.68 -1.50
CA ASN A 47 -16.76 -4.96 -1.89
C ASN A 47 -15.99 -5.62 -3.03
N LEU A 48 -15.51 -4.86 -4.01
CA LEU A 48 -14.64 -5.40 -5.06
C LEU A 48 -13.36 -6.01 -4.46
N PHE A 49 -12.66 -5.25 -3.61
CA PHE A 49 -11.40 -5.68 -3.02
C PHE A 49 -11.56 -6.84 -2.02
N LYS A 50 -12.69 -6.89 -1.30
CA LYS A 50 -13.04 -7.97 -0.36
C LYS A 50 -13.84 -9.12 -0.99
N GLU A 51 -13.96 -9.19 -2.32
CA GLU A 51 -14.72 -10.25 -3.02
C GLU A 51 -16.19 -10.38 -2.57
N GLY A 52 -16.81 -9.26 -2.17
CA GLY A 52 -18.19 -9.22 -1.65
C GLY A 52 -18.33 -9.64 -0.19
N LEU A 53 -17.22 -9.87 0.53
CA LEU A 53 -17.21 -10.26 1.94
C LEU A 53 -17.07 -9.08 2.91
N TYR A 54 -17.14 -7.84 2.41
CA TYR A 54 -16.98 -6.66 3.24
C TYR A 54 -18.20 -6.46 4.16
N THR A 55 -17.98 -6.41 5.48
CA THR A 55 -19.05 -6.23 6.46
C THR A 55 -19.10 -4.82 7.06
N GLY A 56 -18.06 -4.00 6.82
CA GLY A 56 -18.03 -2.58 7.18
C GLY A 56 -16.87 -2.17 8.08
N THR A 57 -16.15 -3.13 8.66
CA THR A 57 -15.11 -2.88 9.68
C THR A 57 -13.72 -3.38 9.30
N GLU A 58 -13.62 -4.11 8.20
CA GLU A 58 -12.38 -4.69 7.71
C GLU A 58 -11.56 -3.68 6.89
N MET A 59 -10.24 -3.74 7.04
CA MET A 59 -9.31 -2.97 6.21
C MET A 59 -8.59 -3.88 5.23
N LEU A 60 -8.01 -3.28 4.20
CA LEU A 60 -7.14 -3.97 3.26
C LEU A 60 -5.70 -3.98 3.79
N ASP A 61 -5.11 -5.16 3.90
CA ASP A 61 -3.68 -5.33 4.14
C ASP A 61 -2.90 -5.36 2.80
N LEU A 62 -1.58 -5.16 2.87
CA LEU A 62 -0.74 -5.11 1.66
C LEU A 62 -0.77 -6.43 0.86
N PRO A 63 -0.67 -7.62 1.49
CA PRO A 63 -0.76 -8.88 0.75
C PRO A 63 -2.08 -9.07 -0.01
N GLU A 64 -3.21 -8.70 0.61
CA GLU A 64 -4.54 -8.74 -0.01
C GLU A 64 -4.62 -7.77 -1.19
N ILE A 65 -4.12 -6.55 -1.05
CA ILE A 65 -4.05 -5.56 -2.13
C ILE A 65 -3.24 -6.10 -3.30
N ALA A 66 -2.07 -6.70 -3.04
CA ALA A 66 -1.23 -7.28 -4.08
C ALA A 66 -1.98 -8.37 -4.86
N CYS A 67 -2.63 -9.30 -4.16
CA CYS A 67 -3.45 -10.35 -4.78
C CYS A 67 -4.61 -9.76 -5.60
N LYS A 68 -5.24 -8.68 -5.11
CA LYS A 68 -6.37 -8.05 -5.79
C LYS A 68 -5.95 -7.31 -7.04
N LEU A 69 -4.89 -6.52 -6.97
CA LEU A 69 -4.38 -5.80 -8.13
C LEU A 69 -3.85 -6.78 -9.19
N ASP A 70 -3.21 -7.88 -8.80
CA ASP A 70 -2.80 -8.93 -9.74
C ASP A 70 -3.99 -9.50 -10.54
N GLN A 71 -5.10 -9.80 -9.85
CA GLN A 71 -6.34 -10.28 -10.47
C GLN A 71 -7.02 -9.23 -11.35
N LEU A 72 -6.85 -7.95 -11.04
CA LEU A 72 -7.39 -6.85 -11.82
C LEU A 72 -6.58 -6.56 -13.09
N GLY A 73 -5.43 -7.22 -13.31
CA GLY A 73 -4.63 -7.03 -14.51
C GLY A 73 -3.39 -6.17 -14.31
N PHE A 74 -2.91 -6.02 -13.07
CA PHE A 74 -1.64 -5.35 -12.79
C PHE A 74 -0.50 -6.37 -12.64
N ASN A 75 0.70 -5.98 -13.02
CA ASN A 75 1.94 -6.67 -12.68
C ASN A 75 2.38 -6.20 -11.29
N ILE A 76 2.64 -7.14 -10.40
CA ILE A 76 2.99 -6.87 -9.01
C ILE A 76 4.34 -7.52 -8.69
N ASP A 77 5.32 -6.68 -8.38
CA ASP A 77 6.51 -7.10 -7.66
C ASP A 77 6.30 -6.76 -6.17
N TYR A 78 6.31 -7.78 -5.31
CA TYR A 78 6.11 -7.65 -3.88
C TYR A 78 7.47 -7.70 -3.17
N TYR A 79 7.81 -6.65 -2.43
CA TYR A 79 9.12 -6.45 -1.86
C TYR A 79 9.07 -6.58 -0.34
N LEU A 80 10.04 -7.30 0.22
CA LEU A 80 10.18 -7.52 1.65
C LEU A 80 11.59 -7.09 2.09
N SER A 81 11.66 -6.32 3.18
CA SER A 81 12.94 -5.85 3.74
C SER A 81 13.74 -6.91 4.49
N TYR A 82 13.28 -8.17 4.46
CA TYR A 82 13.82 -9.29 5.20
C TYR A 82 13.98 -10.53 4.34
N SER A 83 14.72 -11.50 4.86
CA SER A 83 15.09 -12.70 4.13
C SER A 83 13.90 -13.62 3.84
N GLU A 84 14.04 -14.41 2.78
CA GLU A 84 13.08 -15.46 2.44
C GLU A 84 12.91 -16.46 3.59
N GLU A 85 14.00 -16.81 4.29
CA GLU A 85 13.97 -17.71 5.44
C GLU A 85 13.08 -17.15 6.57
N LEU A 86 13.28 -15.88 6.94
CA LEU A 86 12.45 -15.25 7.96
C LEU A 86 10.99 -15.12 7.51
N HIS A 87 10.76 -14.92 6.21
CA HIS A 87 9.41 -14.93 5.67
C HIS A 87 8.75 -16.30 5.83
N ARG A 88 9.42 -17.37 5.41
CA ARG A 88 8.90 -18.74 5.52
C ARG A 88 8.61 -19.12 6.97
N ASP A 89 9.54 -18.85 7.89
CA ASP A 89 9.37 -19.10 9.32
C ASP A 89 8.13 -18.42 9.89
N SER A 90 7.82 -17.22 9.40
CA SER A 90 6.66 -16.47 9.85
C SER A 90 5.34 -16.98 9.32
N LEU A 91 5.33 -17.63 8.15
CA LEU A 91 4.14 -18.28 7.62
C LEU A 91 3.88 -19.59 8.35
N GLU A 92 4.93 -20.29 8.78
CA GLU A 92 4.80 -21.51 9.57
C GLU A 92 4.33 -21.23 11.01
N ASN A 93 4.73 -20.09 11.59
CA ASN A 93 4.35 -19.73 12.96
C ASN A 93 4.00 -18.23 13.11
N PRO A 94 2.91 -17.76 12.49
CA PRO A 94 2.57 -16.33 12.46
C PRO A 94 2.43 -15.75 13.86
N THR A 95 1.81 -16.49 14.78
CA THR A 95 1.59 -16.07 16.16
C THR A 95 2.88 -15.77 16.92
N LYS A 96 3.96 -16.54 16.69
CA LYS A 96 5.27 -16.30 17.32
C LYS A 96 5.83 -14.94 16.93
N TYR A 97 5.64 -14.53 15.67
CA TYR A 97 6.24 -13.33 15.10
C TYR A 97 5.35 -12.07 15.21
N ILE A 98 4.11 -12.17 15.73
CA ILE A 98 3.18 -11.03 15.84
C ILE A 98 3.82 -9.83 16.54
N TYR A 99 4.42 -10.06 17.71
CA TYR A 99 5.02 -9.00 18.51
C TYR A 99 6.38 -8.54 18.00
N GLU A 100 7.13 -9.42 17.33
CA GLU A 100 8.42 -9.07 16.71
C GLU A 100 8.21 -8.18 15.48
N ARG A 101 7.14 -8.39 14.73
CA ARG A 101 6.80 -7.62 13.53
C ARG A 101 5.99 -6.37 13.80
N THR A 102 5.26 -6.34 14.90
CA THR A 102 4.49 -5.16 15.29
C THR A 102 5.36 -4.24 16.13
N PRO A 103 5.53 -2.95 15.78
CA PRO A 103 6.20 -2.00 16.65
C PRO A 103 5.62 -1.98 18.06
N SER A 104 6.48 -1.84 19.06
CA SER A 104 6.09 -1.91 20.48
C SER A 104 4.96 -0.94 20.86
N GLN A 105 4.94 0.26 20.27
CA GLN A 105 3.89 1.25 20.49
C GLN A 105 2.50 0.79 20.02
N TYR A 106 2.44 -0.19 19.12
CA TYR A 106 1.20 -0.76 18.59
C TYR A 106 0.76 -2.04 19.32
N HIS A 107 1.55 -2.59 20.25
CA HIS A 107 1.19 -3.79 21.00
C HIS A 107 -0.09 -3.62 21.82
N LYS A 108 -0.41 -2.40 22.29
CA LYS A 108 -1.64 -2.11 23.06
C LYS A 108 -2.94 -2.36 22.27
N TYR A 109 -2.87 -2.31 20.95
CA TYR A 109 -3.99 -2.55 20.04
C TYR A 109 -4.14 -4.04 19.69
N ILE A 110 -3.18 -4.89 20.07
CA ILE A 110 -3.25 -6.33 19.85
C ILE A 110 -4.17 -6.94 20.91
N LYS A 111 -5.20 -7.63 20.46
CA LYS A 111 -6.21 -8.35 21.24
C LYS A 111 -6.22 -9.81 20.81
N THR A 112 -6.91 -10.65 21.58
CA THR A 112 -7.14 -12.05 21.24
C THR A 112 -8.58 -12.44 21.52
N ASP A 113 -9.14 -13.27 20.64
CA ASP A 113 -10.43 -13.93 20.80
C ASP A 113 -10.32 -15.41 20.37
N GLU A 114 -11.46 -16.09 20.23
CA GLU A 114 -11.53 -17.50 19.81
C GLU A 114 -10.96 -17.75 18.40
N GLN A 115 -10.84 -16.72 17.56
CA GLN A 115 -10.28 -16.80 16.21
C GLN A 115 -8.78 -16.45 16.17
N GLY A 116 -8.17 -16.15 17.33
CA GLY A 116 -6.75 -15.86 17.46
C GLY A 116 -6.47 -14.38 17.74
N TYR A 117 -5.34 -13.89 17.26
CA TYR A 117 -4.88 -12.52 17.50
C TYR A 117 -5.41 -11.56 16.44
N TYR A 118 -5.80 -10.36 16.87
CA TYR A 118 -6.24 -9.29 16.00
C TYR A 118 -5.78 -7.94 16.51
N ARG A 119 -5.65 -6.96 15.61
CA ARG A 119 -5.46 -5.56 15.94
C ARG A 119 -6.80 -4.86 15.88
N ASP A 120 -7.15 -4.16 16.95
CA ASP A 120 -8.33 -3.31 17.02
C ASP A 120 -7.89 -1.85 17.18
N SER A 121 -8.20 -1.03 16.17
CA SER A 121 -7.90 0.40 16.14
C SER A 121 -9.02 1.28 16.70
N GLY A 122 -10.15 0.69 17.12
CA GLY A 122 -11.40 1.40 17.40
C GLY A 122 -12.20 1.78 16.15
N THR A 123 -11.54 1.86 14.99
CA THR A 123 -12.18 2.12 13.68
C THR A 123 -12.18 0.90 12.76
N SER A 124 -11.36 -0.11 13.06
CA SER A 124 -11.20 -1.30 12.22
C SER A 124 -10.55 -2.46 12.95
N ILE A 125 -10.80 -3.67 12.41
CA ILE A 125 -10.20 -4.92 12.88
C ILE A 125 -9.32 -5.52 11.78
N ASN A 126 -8.11 -5.93 12.14
CA ASN A 126 -7.19 -6.69 11.28
C ASN A 126 -6.76 -8.00 11.98
N ARG A 127 -6.94 -9.15 11.33
CA ARG A 127 -6.60 -10.47 11.87
C ARG A 127 -5.10 -10.75 11.65
N LEU A 128 -4.32 -10.71 12.72
CA LEU A 128 -2.85 -10.76 12.66
C LEU A 128 -2.27 -12.16 12.40
N GLY A 129 -3.08 -13.21 12.60
CA GLY A 129 -2.73 -14.58 12.26
C GLY A 129 -3.21 -15.03 10.89
N ASP A 130 -3.92 -14.17 10.15
CA ASP A 130 -4.40 -14.51 8.81
C ASP A 130 -3.29 -14.29 7.79
N ILE A 131 -2.58 -15.37 7.46
CA ILE A 131 -1.49 -15.39 6.47
C ILE A 131 -1.97 -15.80 5.07
N LYS A 132 -3.28 -15.90 4.85
CA LYS A 132 -3.83 -16.45 3.60
C LYS A 132 -3.30 -15.73 2.36
N PHE A 133 -3.18 -14.41 2.42
CA PHE A 133 -2.72 -13.62 1.27
C PHE A 133 -1.20 -13.61 1.14
N ASP A 134 -0.44 -13.62 2.24
CA ASP A 134 1.01 -13.82 2.17
C ASP A 134 1.36 -15.18 1.56
N GLN A 135 0.67 -16.25 1.96
CA GLN A 135 0.86 -17.58 1.38
C GLN A 135 0.53 -17.59 -0.12
N LYS A 136 -0.55 -16.90 -0.52
CA LYS A 136 -0.89 -16.75 -1.95
C LYS A 136 0.21 -16.04 -2.74
N ILE A 137 0.89 -15.06 -2.16
CA ILE A 137 2.01 -14.37 -2.81
C ILE A 137 3.17 -15.35 -3.01
N VAL A 138 3.53 -16.11 -1.98
CA VAL A 138 4.61 -17.12 -2.05
C VAL A 138 4.30 -18.18 -3.10
N ASP A 139 3.05 -18.63 -3.19
CA ASP A 139 2.62 -19.67 -4.13
C ASP A 139 2.35 -19.11 -5.54
N SER A 140 2.41 -17.79 -5.74
CA SER A 140 2.04 -17.15 -7.00
C SER A 140 3.13 -17.30 -8.06
N GLN A 141 2.71 -17.52 -9.30
CA GLN A 141 3.56 -17.39 -10.48
C GLN A 141 3.45 -16.01 -11.15
N SER A 142 2.44 -15.21 -10.79
CA SER A 142 2.17 -13.89 -11.38
C SER A 142 2.67 -12.74 -10.51
N ILE A 143 2.71 -12.93 -9.20
CA ILE A 143 3.28 -11.97 -8.24
C ILE A 143 4.70 -12.41 -7.93
N ILE A 144 5.67 -11.52 -8.14
CA ILE A 144 7.09 -11.85 -7.92
C ILE A 144 7.52 -11.28 -6.57
N ALA A 145 7.87 -12.17 -5.64
CA ALA A 145 8.40 -11.78 -4.33
C ALA A 145 9.91 -11.53 -4.37
N HIS A 146 10.36 -10.43 -3.79
CA HIS A 146 11.77 -10.04 -3.65
C HIS A 146 12.11 -9.83 -2.18
N TYR A 147 13.26 -10.33 -1.75
CA TYR A 147 13.69 -10.36 -0.34
C TYR A 147 14.96 -9.55 -0.12
N ASP A 148 15.22 -9.16 1.13
CA ASP A 148 16.39 -8.38 1.55
C ASP A 148 16.60 -7.08 0.74
N VAL A 149 15.50 -6.37 0.47
CA VAL A 149 15.52 -5.20 -0.42
C VAL A 149 15.54 -3.86 0.32
N ASP A 150 16.22 -2.89 -0.29
CA ASP A 150 16.19 -1.48 0.10
C ASP A 150 15.14 -0.71 -0.74
N ILE A 151 14.14 -0.13 -0.09
CA ILE A 151 13.05 0.59 -0.76
C ILE A 151 13.52 1.78 -1.60
N ILE A 152 14.54 2.52 -1.15
CA ILE A 152 15.08 3.68 -1.89
C ILE A 152 15.78 3.22 -3.15
N GLN A 153 16.56 2.14 -3.07
CA GLN A 153 17.20 1.55 -4.24
C GLN A 153 16.15 1.06 -5.25
N VAL A 154 15.14 0.31 -4.79
CA VAL A 154 14.07 -0.20 -5.66
C VAL A 154 13.34 0.92 -6.37
N ILE A 155 12.98 2.00 -5.66
CA ILE A 155 12.30 3.15 -6.28
C ILE A 155 13.21 3.80 -7.33
N LYS A 156 14.49 4.06 -7.03
CA LYS A 156 15.44 4.69 -7.97
C LYS A 156 15.63 3.88 -9.24
N GLU A 157 15.71 2.55 -9.13
CA GLU A 157 15.94 1.66 -10.27
C GLU A 157 14.69 1.46 -11.15
N ASN A 158 13.50 1.65 -10.58
CA ASN A 158 12.24 1.32 -11.24
C ASN A 158 11.33 2.53 -11.53
N GLN A 159 11.69 3.74 -11.09
CA GLN A 159 10.90 4.94 -11.33
C GLN A 159 10.76 5.24 -12.82
N ARG A 160 9.52 5.32 -13.30
CA ARG A 160 9.16 5.69 -14.69
C ARG A 160 7.66 6.00 -14.76
N GLU A 161 7.24 6.59 -15.87
CA GLU A 161 5.80 6.71 -16.18
C GLU A 161 5.17 5.31 -16.28
N GLY A 162 3.95 5.15 -15.76
CA GLY A 162 3.29 3.84 -15.68
C GLY A 162 3.84 2.95 -14.56
N CYS A 163 4.47 3.52 -13.54
CA CYS A 163 4.98 2.81 -12.37
C CYS A 163 4.58 3.54 -11.10
N LEU A 164 3.96 2.82 -10.16
CA LEU A 164 3.63 3.32 -8.82
C LEU A 164 4.14 2.34 -7.77
N PHE A 165 4.45 2.85 -6.58
CA PHE A 165 4.81 2.07 -5.42
C PHE A 165 3.76 2.28 -4.34
N LEU A 166 3.23 1.21 -3.75
CA LEU A 166 2.27 1.29 -2.64
C LEU A 166 2.96 0.82 -1.36
N ILE A 167 2.97 1.69 -0.35
CA ILE A 167 3.88 1.59 0.81
C ILE A 167 3.10 1.85 2.09
N GLY A 168 3.31 0.99 3.10
CA GLY A 168 2.87 1.22 4.47
C GLY A 168 3.93 1.95 5.30
N LEU A 169 3.54 2.98 6.05
CA LEU A 169 4.43 3.81 6.87
C LEU A 169 3.70 4.48 8.05
N ASP A 170 4.44 5.16 8.92
CA ASP A 170 3.88 5.89 10.06
C ASP A 170 3.50 7.32 9.67
N ARG A 171 2.22 7.68 9.78
CA ARG A 171 1.72 9.01 9.41
C ARG A 171 2.29 10.13 10.26
N TYR A 172 2.49 9.90 11.56
CA TYR A 172 2.89 10.96 12.48
C TYR A 172 4.30 11.39 12.15
N THR A 173 5.18 10.43 11.88
CA THR A 173 6.55 10.74 11.45
C THR A 173 6.61 11.27 10.02
N LEU A 174 5.78 10.76 9.10
CA LEU A 174 5.70 11.30 7.74
C LEU A 174 5.34 12.80 7.73
N HIS A 175 4.35 13.19 8.53
CA HIS A 175 3.86 14.58 8.60
C HIS A 175 4.55 15.43 9.66
N ASN A 176 5.45 14.85 10.46
CA ASN A 176 6.06 15.50 11.62
C ASN A 176 4.99 16.03 12.60
N GLU A 177 3.99 15.19 12.89
CA GLU A 177 2.87 15.44 13.80
C GLU A 177 3.06 14.70 15.12
N GLN A 178 2.42 15.19 16.18
CA GLN A 178 2.37 14.47 17.46
C GLN A 178 1.32 13.36 17.39
N PRO A 179 1.63 12.15 17.90
CA PRO A 179 0.65 11.07 18.02
C PRO A 179 -0.56 11.47 18.86
N TYR A 180 -1.77 11.12 18.41
CA TYR A 180 -2.95 11.13 19.27
C TYR A 180 -2.99 9.82 20.07
N GLU A 181 -3.30 9.89 21.37
CA GLU A 181 -3.18 8.74 22.29
C GLU A 181 -3.98 7.51 21.83
N ASP A 182 -5.12 7.71 21.15
CA ASP A 182 -6.08 6.66 20.80
C ASP A 182 -6.20 6.36 19.30
N LEU A 183 -5.35 6.96 18.45
CA LEU A 183 -5.39 6.73 17.00
C LEU A 183 -4.07 6.11 16.52
N PRO A 184 -4.10 4.89 15.95
CA PRO A 184 -2.89 4.28 15.40
C PRO A 184 -2.33 5.11 14.24
N GLY A 185 -1.00 5.17 14.14
CA GLY A 185 -0.31 5.95 13.11
C GLY A 185 -0.10 5.21 11.79
N GLY A 186 -0.48 3.93 11.69
CA GLY A 186 -0.30 3.16 10.46
C GLY A 186 -1.06 3.77 9.29
N HIS A 187 -0.38 3.92 8.17
CA HIS A 187 -0.88 4.62 6.99
C HIS A 187 -0.34 4.01 5.70
N VAL A 188 -1.09 4.14 4.61
CA VAL A 188 -0.71 3.64 3.29
C VAL A 188 -0.75 4.78 2.28
N ILE A 189 0.35 4.93 1.55
CA ILE A 189 0.52 5.96 0.51
C ILE A 189 0.89 5.33 -0.83
N LEU A 190 0.83 6.13 -1.89
CA LEU A 190 1.49 5.83 -3.15
C LEU A 190 2.76 6.68 -3.29
N ALA A 191 3.78 6.16 -3.93
CA ALA A 191 4.95 6.90 -4.38
C ALA A 191 5.19 6.67 -5.88
N SER A 192 5.85 7.62 -6.52
CA SER A 192 6.12 7.56 -7.97
C SER A 192 7.61 7.59 -8.31
N LYS A 193 8.38 8.48 -7.67
CA LYS A 193 9.79 8.73 -7.98
C LYS A 193 10.50 9.44 -6.85
N ILE A 194 11.82 9.50 -6.95
CA ILE A 194 12.72 10.32 -6.13
C ILE A 194 13.34 11.42 -7.00
N GLU A 195 13.21 12.67 -6.55
CA GLU A 195 13.76 13.89 -7.19
C GLU A 195 14.41 14.77 -6.12
N ASP A 196 15.65 15.21 -6.33
CA ASP A 196 16.46 16.05 -5.43
C ASP A 196 16.31 15.67 -3.94
N ASP A 197 16.61 14.41 -3.60
CA ASP A 197 16.49 13.85 -2.24
C ASP A 197 15.09 13.90 -1.61
N HIS A 198 14.06 14.03 -2.44
CA HIS A 198 12.67 13.92 -2.02
C HIS A 198 11.96 12.80 -2.75
N ILE A 199 11.18 12.01 -2.03
CA ILE A 199 10.21 11.10 -2.62
C ILE A 199 8.94 11.88 -2.98
N VAL A 200 8.42 11.64 -4.17
CA VAL A 200 7.15 12.21 -4.64
C VAL A 200 6.04 11.22 -4.32
N ILE A 201 5.17 11.59 -3.38
CA ILE A 201 4.12 10.74 -2.85
C ILE A 201 2.74 11.28 -3.20
N PHE A 202 1.79 10.36 -3.36
CA PHE A 202 0.38 10.62 -3.15
C PHE A 202 -0.04 10.16 -1.77
N ASP A 203 -0.54 11.11 -0.98
CA ASP A 203 -1.03 10.86 0.38
C ASP A 203 -2.56 11.05 0.41
N PRO A 204 -3.34 9.98 0.63
CA PRO A 204 -4.79 10.09 0.68
C PRO A 204 -5.30 10.69 2.00
N GLY A 205 -4.48 10.71 3.06
CA GLY A 205 -4.88 11.07 4.41
C GLY A 205 -4.79 12.58 4.71
N PRO A 206 -5.36 13.03 5.84
CA PRO A 206 -5.21 14.40 6.31
C PRO A 206 -3.81 14.64 6.95
N PRO A 207 -3.19 15.83 6.74
CA PRO A 207 -3.69 16.97 5.96
C PRO A 207 -3.63 16.69 4.46
N LEU A 208 -4.68 17.11 3.73
CA LEU A 208 -4.91 16.86 2.30
C LEU A 208 -3.78 17.43 1.41
N LEU A 209 -2.66 16.74 1.38
CA LEU A 209 -1.53 17.00 0.50
C LEU A 209 -1.53 15.90 -0.54
N LEU A 210 -2.54 15.93 -1.42
CA LEU A 210 -2.81 14.85 -2.38
C LEU A 210 -1.53 14.41 -3.06
N TYR A 211 -0.75 15.31 -3.66
CA TYR A 211 0.51 14.95 -4.30
C TYR A 211 1.61 15.92 -3.88
N HIS A 212 2.66 15.43 -3.20
CA HIS A 212 3.71 16.30 -2.65
C HIS A 212 5.05 15.59 -2.48
N ARG A 213 6.08 16.39 -2.18
CA ARG A 213 7.46 15.94 -1.98
C ARG A 213 7.75 15.80 -0.48
N VAL A 214 8.34 14.66 -0.09
CA VAL A 214 8.80 14.40 1.28
C VAL A 214 10.30 14.11 1.25
N PRO A 215 11.11 14.70 2.13
CA PRO A 215 12.53 14.36 2.22
C PRO A 215 12.74 12.85 2.43
N VAL A 216 13.68 12.25 1.70
CA VAL A 216 13.96 10.80 1.78
C VAL A 216 14.27 10.37 3.21
N GLU A 217 15.01 11.16 3.98
CA GLU A 217 15.30 10.89 5.39
C GLU A 217 14.03 10.76 6.23
N ARG A 218 13.06 11.67 6.04
CA ARG A 218 11.78 11.63 6.78
C ARG A 218 10.94 10.44 6.35
N PHE A 219 10.90 10.16 5.05
CA PHE A 219 10.21 8.99 4.51
C PHE A 219 10.76 7.69 5.10
N MET A 220 12.08 7.51 5.11
CA MET A 220 12.71 6.31 5.68
C MET A 220 12.44 6.17 7.17
N LYS A 221 12.52 7.28 7.92
CA LYS A 221 12.15 7.26 9.33
C LYS A 221 10.70 6.79 9.56
N ALA A 222 9.77 7.22 8.71
CA ALA A 222 8.37 6.79 8.79
C ALA A 222 8.18 5.30 8.45
N VAL A 223 8.95 4.77 7.51
CA VAL A 223 8.95 3.33 7.17
C VAL A 223 9.50 2.50 8.34
N ASP A 224 10.64 2.90 8.90
CA ASP A 224 11.30 2.19 10.00
C ASP A 224 10.46 2.17 11.29
N GLU A 225 9.69 3.23 11.54
CA GLU A 225 8.79 3.29 12.71
C GLU A 225 7.58 2.36 12.60
N MET A 226 7.22 1.92 11.39
CA MET A 226 6.16 0.93 11.18
C MET A 226 6.58 -0.51 11.43
N GLY A 227 7.88 -0.77 11.62
CA GLY A 227 8.37 -2.08 12.00
C GLY A 227 9.84 -2.27 11.65
N THR A 228 10.49 -3.19 12.37
CA THR A 228 11.82 -3.71 12.00
C THR A 228 11.81 -4.34 10.59
N TYR A 229 10.64 -4.79 10.15
CA TYR A 229 10.41 -5.41 8.86
C TYR A 229 9.27 -4.68 8.17
N TYR A 230 9.48 -4.29 6.92
CA TYR A 230 8.46 -3.65 6.10
C TYR A 230 8.28 -4.40 4.78
N SER A 231 7.08 -4.26 4.21
CA SER A 231 6.78 -4.68 2.85
C SER A 231 6.18 -3.53 2.07
N PHE A 232 6.36 -3.58 0.76
CA PHE A 232 5.78 -2.65 -0.19
C PHE A 232 5.64 -3.35 -1.54
N MET A 233 4.94 -2.73 -2.48
CA MET A 233 4.76 -3.30 -3.81
C MET A 233 5.03 -2.27 -4.89
N LYS A 234 5.62 -2.73 -5.99
CA LYS A 234 5.67 -2.00 -7.25
C LYS A 234 4.52 -2.47 -8.13
N ILE A 235 3.83 -1.53 -8.74
CA ILE A 235 2.64 -1.74 -9.54
C ILE A 235 2.89 -1.17 -10.93
N THR A 236 2.73 -2.00 -11.95
CA THR A 236 2.70 -1.60 -13.35
C THR A 236 1.51 -2.26 -14.04
N ASP A 237 1.03 -1.69 -15.15
CA ASP A 237 -0.08 -2.27 -15.91
C ASP A 237 0.39 -3.46 -16.77
N LYS A 238 -0.32 -4.60 -16.73
CA LYS A 238 -0.06 -5.73 -17.67
C LYS A 238 -0.38 -5.34 -19.11
N HIS A 239 -1.25 -4.35 -19.30
CA HIS A 239 -1.77 -3.95 -20.60
C HIS A 239 -0.98 -2.81 -21.26
N ALA A 240 -0.04 -2.17 -20.55
CA ALA A 240 0.82 -1.14 -21.14
C ALA A 240 1.68 -1.65 -22.31
N ASP A 241 2.04 -2.94 -22.30
CA ASP A 241 2.75 -3.60 -23.41
C ASP A 241 1.85 -3.96 -24.61
N LEU A 242 0.52 -3.74 -24.51
CA LEU A 242 -0.44 -4.00 -25.59
C LEU A 242 -0.78 -2.75 -26.43
N ALA A 243 -0.15 -1.60 -26.15
CA ALA A 243 -0.23 -0.41 -27.00
C ALA A 243 0.09 -0.63 -28.51
N PRO A 244 0.83 -1.68 -28.96
CA PRO A 244 1.00 -1.93 -30.39
C PRO A 244 -0.27 -2.47 -31.10
N PHE A 245 -1.30 -2.90 -30.38
CA PHE A 245 -2.45 -3.62 -30.97
C PHE A 245 -3.56 -2.71 -31.51
N PHE A 246 -3.50 -1.41 -31.25
CA PHE A 246 -4.28 -0.44 -32.01
C PHE A 246 -3.36 0.24 -33.01
N PRO A 247 -3.41 -0.11 -34.31
CA PRO A 247 -2.73 0.69 -35.30
C PRO A 247 -3.32 2.09 -35.17
N VAL A 248 -2.46 3.06 -34.81
CA VAL A 248 -2.77 4.47 -35.00
C VAL A 248 -3.09 4.58 -36.48
N SER A 249 -4.38 4.62 -36.82
CA SER A 249 -4.80 4.94 -38.17
C SER A 249 -4.40 6.40 -38.38
N SER A 250 -3.18 6.59 -38.86
CA SER A 250 -2.80 7.78 -39.58
C SER A 250 -3.69 7.81 -40.81
N THR A 251 -4.84 8.47 -40.65
CA THR A 251 -5.63 8.91 -41.79
C THR A 251 -5.41 10.43 -41.94
N PRO A 252 -5.26 10.88 -43.19
CA PRO A 252 -4.50 12.05 -43.60
C PRO A 252 -5.18 13.40 -43.34
#